data_AF-A0A1Z4IHH6-F1
#
_entry.id   AF-A0A1Z4IHH6-F1
#
_cell.length_a   1.000
_cell.length_b   1.000
_cell.length_c   1.000
_cell.angle_alpha   90.00
_cell.angle_beta   90.00
_cell.angle_gamma   90.00
#
_symmetry.space_group_name_H-M   'P 1'
#
loop_
_entity.id
_entity.type
_entity.pdbx_description
1 polymer ?
#
loop_
_entity_poly.entity_id
_entity_poly.type
_entity_poly.pdbx_seq_one_letter_code
_entity_poly.pdbx_strand_id
1 'polypeptide(L)'
;MYRLNQRAWKLLLAEVDKCSGNDQVSKIEREIIIKRLEKLRLEKGSPAGIDELRDTVVDIYPQFSEKVLKQAAKANRPPGIFSKIKWTVILVGSSAGVVWVANLPYPMIRWPVARTAPILLLPSYMNMDYHYRGVIQNLEQADQLVNKATSPADIEEGAKKVQQAQKHLDNLPVWFLGYYPQSYCRWFGCSWRFTVDEFEAARQQAARINAIAFQDQNALTPLNQGELAVQLAKKQYDQATNTQDREKAVASWQAGIDQLEEIPSETLAAKTAKSKLRAYKRDFENARIGSFITAAQEFDLAAEKIKQTQPQTASQLWQQAINRINEVPLENPRYLEAQKLLAMYQSKIQGLVDPKSSKLIAGAKQFAQAAAQVSQNPPHTATKWEQIAKLWSKAIDQLENIRVEDPDYVEAQKLLASYQTNLGIIETRLQAETDSQSSLKQANEQIQSIIASPPSDPQQFQAQIQGIINQLNTIKPGTTAYPEGQRLMALAQQRLKQ
;
A
#
# COMPACT_ATOMS: atom_id res chain seq x y z
N MET A 1 -50.07 35.51 13.56
CA MET A 1 -50.17 36.39 14.75
C MET A 1 -49.49 37.71 14.40
N TYR A 2 -49.92 38.81 15.00
CA TYR A 2 -49.23 40.10 14.83
C TYR A 2 -47.88 40.07 15.55
N ARG A 3 -46.87 40.80 15.04
CA ARG A 3 -45.51 40.76 15.59
C ARG A 3 -45.41 41.41 16.97
N LEU A 4 -46.29 42.35 17.31
CA LEU A 4 -46.40 42.95 18.63
C LEU A 4 -47.82 42.86 19.18
N ASN A 5 -47.99 42.25 20.36
CA ASN A 5 -49.29 42.13 21.02
C ASN A 5 -49.61 43.34 21.91
N GLN A 6 -50.89 43.49 22.27
CA GLN A 6 -51.37 44.65 23.02
C GLN A 6 -50.73 44.81 24.41
N ARG A 7 -50.36 43.70 25.06
CA ARG A 7 -49.77 43.73 26.41
C ARG A 7 -48.33 44.23 26.37
N ALA A 8 -47.53 43.72 25.42
CA ALA A 8 -46.18 44.18 25.20
C ALA A 8 -46.14 45.66 24.73
N TRP A 9 -47.05 46.03 23.83
CA TRP A 9 -47.21 47.41 23.38
C TRP A 9 -47.47 48.39 24.51
N LYS A 10 -48.38 48.08 25.46
CA LYS A 10 -48.66 48.96 26.60
C LYS A 10 -47.44 49.16 27.51
N LEU A 11 -46.64 48.11 27.71
CA LEU A 11 -45.41 48.21 28.51
C LEU A 11 -44.38 49.11 27.85
N LEU A 12 -44.21 48.99 26.53
CA LEU A 12 -43.28 49.81 25.76
C LEU A 12 -43.75 51.27 25.72
N LEU A 13 -45.04 51.53 25.47
CA LEU A 13 -45.60 52.89 25.50
C LEU A 13 -45.39 53.59 26.85
N ALA A 14 -45.65 52.88 27.96
CA ALA A 14 -45.50 53.46 29.29
C ALA A 14 -44.04 53.86 29.59
N GLU A 15 -43.07 53.21 28.96
CA GLU A 15 -41.66 53.56 29.11
C GLU A 15 -41.23 54.64 28.10
N VAL A 16 -41.76 54.65 26.88
CA VAL A 16 -41.60 55.76 25.93
C VAL A 16 -42.06 57.07 26.57
N ASP A 17 -43.22 57.04 27.24
CA ASP A 17 -43.79 58.23 27.92
C ASP A 17 -42.91 58.72 29.09
N LYS A 18 -42.15 57.82 29.73
CA LYS A 18 -41.19 58.21 30.77
C LYS A 18 -39.88 58.71 30.20
N CYS A 19 -39.46 58.19 29.05
CA CYS A 19 -38.24 58.61 28.38
C CYS A 19 -38.42 59.95 27.63
N SER A 20 -39.64 60.30 27.23
CA SER A 20 -39.93 61.53 26.48
C SER A 20 -40.01 62.77 27.37
N GLY A 21 -39.37 63.87 26.95
CA GLY A 21 -39.54 65.21 27.52
C GLY A 21 -40.81 65.92 27.03
N ASN A 22 -41.05 67.15 27.52
CA ASN A 22 -42.25 67.94 27.20
C ASN A 22 -42.06 68.96 26.06
N ASP A 23 -40.86 69.08 25.51
CA ASP A 23 -40.53 70.00 24.42
C ASP A 23 -40.97 69.45 23.05
N GLN A 24 -40.88 70.30 22.02
CA GLN A 24 -41.41 69.97 20.70
C GLN A 24 -40.63 68.85 20.01
N VAL A 25 -39.32 68.71 20.29
CA VAL A 25 -38.49 67.64 19.72
C VAL A 25 -38.86 66.30 20.36
N SER A 26 -38.99 66.24 21.69
CA SER A 26 -39.43 65.04 22.39
C SER A 26 -40.81 64.54 21.95
N LYS A 27 -41.73 65.44 21.58
CA LYS A 27 -43.05 65.06 21.04
C LYS A 27 -42.93 64.36 19.69
N ILE A 28 -42.05 64.83 18.81
CA ILE A 28 -41.80 64.23 17.49
C ILE A 28 -41.11 62.87 17.66
N GLU A 29 -40.10 62.78 18.52
CA GLU A 29 -39.39 61.53 18.85
C GLU A 29 -40.34 60.46 19.40
N ARG A 30 -41.25 60.86 20.31
CA ARG A 30 -42.32 60.01 20.83
C ARG A 30 -43.23 59.50 19.70
N GLU A 31 -43.69 60.37 18.81
CA GLU A 31 -44.54 59.95 17.68
C GLU A 31 -43.83 58.97 16.73
N ILE A 32 -42.53 59.16 16.48
CA ILE A 32 -41.73 58.26 15.65
C ILE A 32 -41.70 56.86 16.26
N ILE A 33 -41.38 56.74 17.55
CA ILE A 33 -41.31 55.45 18.23
C ILE A 33 -42.69 54.78 18.32
N ILE A 34 -43.74 55.54 18.61
CA ILE A 34 -45.12 55.03 18.61
C ILE A 34 -45.46 54.45 17.23
N LYS A 35 -45.20 55.17 16.14
CA LYS A 35 -45.46 54.67 14.78
C LYS A 35 -44.66 53.41 14.44
N ARG A 36 -43.39 53.32 14.84
CA ARG A 36 -42.56 52.12 14.61
C ARG A 36 -43.10 50.91 15.35
N LEU A 37 -43.43 51.08 16.62
CA LEU A 37 -44.00 50.01 17.43
C LEU A 37 -45.42 49.64 16.90
N GLU A 38 -46.18 50.59 16.34
CA GLU A 38 -47.53 50.36 15.80
C GLU A 38 -47.46 49.57 14.49
N LYS A 39 -46.45 49.86 13.67
CA LYS A 39 -46.09 49.04 12.51
C LYS A 39 -45.89 47.57 12.90
N LEU A 40 -45.16 47.29 13.98
CA LEU A 40 -45.00 45.92 14.50
C LEU A 40 -46.33 45.29 14.97
N ARG A 41 -47.33 46.10 15.38
CA ARG A 41 -48.68 45.58 15.70
C ARG A 41 -49.51 45.26 14.47
N LEU A 42 -49.26 45.92 13.34
CA LEU A 42 -50.00 45.73 12.10
C LEU A 42 -49.37 44.63 11.22
N GLU A 43 -48.07 44.41 11.34
CA GLU A 43 -47.37 43.34 10.65
C GLU A 43 -47.69 41.96 11.22
N LYS A 44 -47.95 40.99 10.33
CA LYS A 44 -48.11 39.57 10.67
C LYS A 44 -46.75 38.88 10.54
N GLY A 45 -46.34 38.12 11.54
CA GLY A 45 -45.05 37.42 11.53
C GLY A 45 -44.73 36.74 12.86
N SER A 46 -43.47 36.30 13.02
CA SER A 46 -42.96 35.86 14.32
C SER A 46 -43.01 37.02 15.33
N PRO A 47 -43.34 36.76 16.60
CA PRO A 47 -43.36 37.79 17.63
C PRO A 47 -41.99 38.45 17.78
N ALA A 48 -41.96 39.78 17.80
CA ALA A 48 -40.74 40.56 17.92
C ALA A 48 -39.98 40.17 19.19
N GLY A 49 -38.71 39.78 18.99
CA GLY A 49 -37.78 39.39 20.03
C GLY A 49 -37.21 40.58 20.78
N ILE A 50 -36.39 40.34 21.80
CA ILE A 50 -35.80 41.41 22.60
C ILE A 50 -34.91 42.34 21.77
N ASP A 51 -34.10 41.79 20.87
CA ASP A 51 -33.16 42.58 20.07
C ASP A 51 -33.90 43.45 19.06
N GLU A 52 -34.93 42.91 18.41
CA GLU A 52 -35.80 43.68 17.50
C GLU A 52 -36.55 44.81 18.22
N LEU A 53 -37.05 44.56 19.43
CA LEU A 53 -37.69 45.60 20.24
C LEU A 53 -36.69 46.67 20.72
N ARG A 54 -35.45 46.27 20.99
CA ARG A 54 -34.36 47.18 21.38
C ARG A 54 -33.99 48.09 20.22
N ASP A 55 -33.74 47.52 19.04
CA ASP A 55 -33.38 48.26 17.82
C ASP A 55 -34.46 49.25 17.39
N THR A 56 -35.72 48.99 17.77
CA THR A 56 -36.84 49.88 17.46
C THR A 56 -36.78 51.20 18.23
N VAL A 57 -36.19 51.21 19.44
CA VAL A 57 -36.29 52.32 20.41
C VAL A 57 -34.97 52.94 20.84
N VAL A 58 -33.86 52.20 20.80
CA VAL A 58 -32.58 52.63 21.41
C VAL A 58 -31.87 53.72 20.61
N ASP A 59 -32.17 53.88 19.32
CA ASP A 59 -31.63 54.98 18.49
C ASP A 59 -32.13 56.35 18.93
N ILE A 60 -33.37 56.43 19.44
CA ILE A 60 -33.99 57.67 19.94
C ILE A 60 -33.93 57.76 21.46
N TYR A 61 -34.08 56.64 22.17
CA TYR A 61 -34.00 56.57 23.62
C TYR A 61 -32.88 55.61 24.07
N PRO A 62 -31.60 56.03 24.04
CA PRO A 62 -30.49 55.19 24.51
C PRO A 62 -30.64 54.74 25.98
N GLN A 63 -31.33 55.53 26.79
CA GLN A 63 -31.64 55.26 28.19
C GLN A 63 -32.84 54.31 28.41
N PHE A 64 -33.44 53.77 27.35
CA PHE A 64 -34.63 52.94 27.46
C PHE A 64 -34.39 51.71 28.34
N SER A 65 -35.30 51.43 29.28
CA SER A 65 -35.08 50.40 30.28
C SER A 65 -34.99 48.99 29.67
N GLU A 66 -33.80 48.40 29.73
CA GLU A 66 -33.53 47.01 29.34
C GLU A 66 -34.44 46.02 30.10
N LYS A 67 -34.81 46.36 31.34
CA LYS A 67 -35.77 45.57 32.13
C LYS A 67 -37.16 45.59 31.51
N VAL A 68 -37.62 46.75 31.01
CA VAL A 68 -38.91 46.87 30.34
C VAL A 68 -38.88 46.16 28.98
N LEU A 69 -37.79 46.25 28.22
CA LEU A 69 -37.61 45.50 26.97
C LEU A 69 -37.73 43.98 27.20
N LYS A 70 -37.05 43.45 28.23
CA LYS A 70 -37.18 42.04 28.64
C LYS A 70 -38.61 41.66 29.03
N GLN A 71 -39.30 42.53 29.77
CA GLN A 71 -40.69 42.31 30.18
C GLN A 71 -41.65 42.34 28.99
N ALA A 72 -41.47 43.29 28.08
CA ALA A 72 -42.24 43.43 26.85
C ALA A 72 -42.04 42.22 25.93
N ALA A 73 -40.78 41.80 25.68
CA ALA A 73 -40.47 40.62 24.88
C ALA A 73 -41.07 39.35 25.50
N LYS A 74 -41.01 39.19 26.83
CA LYS A 74 -41.65 38.07 27.54
C LYS A 74 -43.18 38.11 27.42
N ALA A 75 -43.78 39.29 27.52
CA ALA A 75 -45.21 39.49 27.35
C ALA A 75 -45.66 39.32 25.89
N ASN A 76 -44.77 39.55 24.93
CA ASN A 76 -45.03 39.47 23.49
C ASN A 76 -45.06 38.04 22.95
N ARG A 77 -44.51 37.08 23.70
CA ARG A 77 -44.55 35.65 23.35
C ARG A 77 -46.00 35.17 23.31
N PRO A 78 -46.36 34.29 22.35
CA PRO A 78 -47.68 33.68 22.36
C PRO A 78 -47.77 32.83 23.63
N PRO A 79 -48.95 32.68 24.23
CA PRO A 79 -49.09 31.81 25.39
C PRO A 79 -48.56 30.44 25.01
N GLY A 80 -47.45 30.03 25.64
CA GLY A 80 -46.87 28.72 25.43
C GLY A 80 -47.91 27.66 25.77
N ILE A 81 -47.91 26.57 24.99
CA ILE A 81 -48.81 25.40 25.12
C ILE A 81 -48.88 24.87 26.56
N PHE A 82 -47.90 25.21 27.42
CA PHE A 82 -47.80 24.77 28.81
C PHE A 82 -48.40 25.70 29.89
N SER A 83 -48.94 26.87 29.55
CA SER A 83 -49.49 27.81 30.57
C SER A 83 -51.02 27.82 30.70
N LYS A 84 -51.72 27.00 29.91
CA LYS A 84 -53.17 26.75 30.02
C LYS A 84 -53.51 25.26 30.07
N ILE A 85 -52.60 24.43 30.55
CA ILE A 85 -52.98 23.09 31.01
C ILE A 85 -53.44 23.26 32.45
N LYS A 86 -54.73 23.55 32.63
CA LYS A 86 -55.39 23.07 33.84
C LYS A 86 -55.20 21.55 33.80
N TRP A 87 -54.71 20.95 34.88
CA TRP A 87 -54.54 19.49 35.02
C TRP A 87 -55.82 18.67 34.79
N THR A 88 -56.95 19.33 34.48
CA THR A 88 -58.23 18.75 34.10
C THR A 88 -58.35 18.25 32.65
N VAL A 89 -57.28 18.24 31.83
CA VAL A 89 -57.30 17.57 30.50
C VAL A 89 -56.47 16.27 30.47
N ILE A 90 -56.09 15.74 31.63
CA ILE A 90 -55.75 14.30 31.75
C ILE A 90 -57.05 13.53 31.96
N LEU A 91 -58.00 13.62 31.03
CA LEU A 91 -59.19 12.75 31.00
C LEU A 91 -59.98 12.85 29.69
N VAL A 92 -59.29 13.02 28.55
CA VAL A 92 -59.84 12.70 27.23
C VAL A 92 -58.75 11.87 26.54
N GLY A 93 -58.83 10.55 26.53
CA GLY A 93 -59.88 9.76 25.90
C GLY A 93 -59.31 8.74 24.90
N SER A 94 -58.04 8.36 25.06
CA SER A 94 -57.49 7.06 24.67
C SER A 94 -56.18 6.88 25.45
N SER A 95 -55.95 5.69 26.00
CA SER A 95 -54.70 5.31 26.66
C SER A 95 -53.45 5.60 25.81
N ALA A 96 -53.62 5.71 24.49
CA ALA A 96 -52.56 5.99 23.52
C ALA A 96 -51.85 7.35 23.72
N GLY A 97 -52.58 8.43 24.06
CA GLY A 97 -51.98 9.78 24.14
C GLY A 97 -51.00 9.96 25.30
N VAL A 98 -51.31 9.33 26.45
CA VAL A 98 -50.45 9.35 27.65
C VAL A 98 -49.21 8.46 27.43
N VAL A 99 -49.38 7.32 26.77
CA VAL A 99 -48.26 6.43 26.39
C VAL A 99 -47.30 7.14 25.44
N TRP A 100 -47.79 7.92 24.46
CA TRP A 100 -46.91 8.61 23.51
C TRP A 100 -45.97 9.64 24.16
N VAL A 101 -46.49 10.48 25.07
CA VAL A 101 -45.68 11.50 25.78
C VAL A 101 -44.70 10.83 26.77
N ALA A 102 -45.15 9.81 27.49
CA ALA A 102 -44.31 9.03 28.40
C ALA A 102 -43.19 8.27 27.66
N ASN A 103 -43.41 7.95 26.37
CA ASN A 103 -42.49 7.21 25.52
C ASN A 103 -41.55 8.09 24.69
N LEU A 104 -41.52 9.42 24.89
CA LEU A 104 -40.60 10.31 24.16
C LEU A 104 -39.13 10.01 24.51
N PRO A 105 -38.18 10.08 23.55
CA PRO A 105 -36.77 9.72 23.73
C PRO A 105 -35.95 10.81 24.45
N TYR A 106 -36.47 11.38 25.55
CA TYR A 106 -35.78 12.40 26.35
C TYR A 106 -35.45 11.87 27.76
N PRO A 107 -34.16 11.85 28.17
CA PRO A 107 -33.73 11.31 29.47
C PRO A 107 -34.46 11.94 30.67
N MET A 108 -34.68 13.26 30.63
CA MET A 108 -35.32 14.02 31.71
C MET A 108 -36.80 13.66 31.93
N ILE A 109 -37.48 13.14 30.90
CA ILE A 109 -38.90 12.76 30.97
C ILE A 109 -39.03 11.28 31.33
N ARG A 110 -38.20 10.42 30.74
CA ARG A 110 -38.31 8.98 30.95
C ARG A 110 -37.78 8.52 32.31
N TRP A 111 -36.79 9.20 32.93
CA TRP A 111 -36.19 8.72 34.19
C TRP A 111 -37.21 8.67 35.35
N PRO A 112 -38.04 9.71 35.56
CA PRO A 112 -39.15 9.64 36.52
C PRO A 112 -40.20 8.58 36.15
N VAL A 113 -40.58 8.48 34.88
CA VAL A 113 -41.59 7.51 34.40
C VAL A 113 -41.14 6.06 34.66
N ALA A 114 -39.85 5.78 34.49
CA ALA A 114 -39.28 4.46 34.74
C ALA A 114 -39.36 4.03 36.20
N ARG A 115 -39.15 4.96 37.13
CA ARG A 115 -39.17 4.71 38.58
C ARG A 115 -40.60 4.62 39.13
N THR A 116 -41.52 5.38 38.55
CA THR A 116 -42.89 5.55 39.09
C THR A 116 -43.94 4.71 38.36
N ALA A 117 -43.83 4.52 37.04
CA ALA A 117 -44.82 3.82 36.23
C ALA A 117 -44.16 3.08 35.04
N PRO A 118 -43.32 2.05 35.29
CA PRO A 118 -42.49 1.42 34.26
C PRO A 118 -43.28 0.74 33.13
N ILE A 119 -44.55 0.37 33.39
CA ILE A 119 -45.46 -0.23 32.40
C ILE A 119 -45.65 0.69 31.17
N LEU A 120 -45.57 2.01 31.34
CA LEU A 120 -45.73 2.96 30.23
C LEU A 120 -44.57 2.93 29.22
N LEU A 121 -43.41 2.38 29.59
CA LEU A 121 -42.22 2.26 28.74
C LEU A 121 -42.11 0.92 28.01
N LEU A 122 -43.05 0.00 28.26
CA LEU A 122 -43.05 -1.35 27.68
C LEU A 122 -42.90 -1.38 26.14
N PRO A 123 -43.62 -0.55 25.36
CA PRO A 123 -43.46 -0.55 23.91
C PRO A 123 -42.04 -0.19 23.44
N SER A 124 -41.36 0.76 24.12
CA SER A 124 -39.97 1.09 23.81
C SER A 124 -39.01 -0.04 24.16
N TYR A 125 -39.21 -0.69 25.31
CA TYR A 125 -38.38 -1.83 25.71
C TYR A 125 -38.54 -3.01 24.75
N MET A 126 -39.76 -3.27 24.28
CA MET A 126 -40.00 -4.30 23.25
C MET A 126 -39.32 -3.96 21.92
N ASN A 127 -39.38 -2.70 21.49
CA ASN A 127 -38.68 -2.27 20.27
C ASN A 127 -37.15 -2.40 20.41
N MET A 128 -36.62 -2.02 21.56
CA MET A 128 -35.18 -2.12 21.85
C MET A 128 -34.70 -3.56 21.95
N ASP A 129 -35.46 -4.46 22.60
CA ASP A 129 -35.16 -5.89 22.65
C ASP A 129 -35.19 -6.53 21.26
N TYR A 130 -36.17 -6.15 20.42
CA TYR A 130 -36.23 -6.58 19.01
C TYR A 130 -34.97 -6.18 18.24
N HIS A 131 -34.55 -4.91 18.33
CA HIS A 131 -33.33 -4.47 17.68
C HIS A 131 -32.09 -5.14 18.27
N TYR A 132 -31.99 -5.28 19.59
CA TYR A 132 -30.87 -5.95 20.24
C TYR A 132 -30.70 -7.40 19.78
N ARG A 133 -31.77 -8.21 19.84
CA ARG A 133 -31.75 -9.59 19.32
C ARG A 133 -31.41 -9.64 17.84
N GLY A 134 -31.94 -8.68 17.07
CA GLY A 134 -31.62 -8.50 15.66
C GLY A 134 -30.13 -8.24 15.42
N VAL A 135 -29.47 -7.42 16.26
CA VAL A 135 -28.01 -7.20 16.19
C VAL A 135 -27.28 -8.52 16.40
N ILE A 136 -27.52 -9.21 17.52
CA ILE A 136 -26.77 -10.43 17.88
C ILE A 136 -26.93 -11.50 16.79
N GLN A 137 -28.18 -11.77 16.37
CA GLN A 137 -28.46 -12.78 15.36
C GLN A 137 -27.78 -12.46 14.01
N ASN A 138 -27.87 -11.22 13.55
CA ASN A 138 -27.29 -10.83 12.27
C ASN A 138 -25.77 -10.75 12.33
N LEU A 139 -25.17 -10.32 13.44
CA LEU A 139 -23.72 -10.34 13.62
C LEU A 139 -23.18 -11.76 13.66
N GLU A 140 -23.85 -12.68 14.35
CA GLU A 140 -23.43 -14.09 14.39
C GLU A 140 -23.50 -14.73 13.00
N GLN A 141 -24.59 -14.51 12.26
CA GLN A 141 -24.73 -15.00 10.88
C GLN A 141 -23.67 -14.37 9.96
N ALA A 142 -23.44 -13.06 10.06
CA ALA A 142 -22.43 -12.37 9.27
C ALA A 142 -21.03 -12.91 9.58
N ASP A 143 -20.70 -13.12 10.85
CA ASP A 143 -19.40 -13.65 11.27
C ASP A 143 -19.16 -15.06 10.72
N GLN A 144 -20.17 -15.94 10.79
CA GLN A 144 -20.09 -17.28 10.20
C GLN A 144 -19.89 -17.22 8.69
N LEU A 145 -20.68 -16.40 7.99
CA LEU A 145 -20.66 -16.30 6.53
C LEU A 145 -19.38 -15.64 6.01
N VAL A 146 -18.80 -14.68 6.72
CA VAL A 146 -17.59 -13.96 6.29
C VAL A 146 -16.32 -14.69 6.74
N ASN A 147 -16.18 -15.03 8.03
CA ASN A 147 -14.93 -15.60 8.54
C ASN A 147 -14.76 -17.08 8.17
N LYS A 148 -15.85 -17.79 7.85
CA LYS A 148 -15.82 -19.19 7.40
C LYS A 148 -16.30 -19.35 5.96
N ALA A 149 -16.22 -18.28 5.16
CA ALA A 149 -16.64 -18.29 3.78
C ALA A 149 -15.95 -19.39 2.98
N THR A 150 -16.73 -20.10 2.18
CA THR A 150 -16.24 -21.10 1.22
C THR A 150 -16.48 -20.66 -0.22
N SER A 151 -17.35 -19.67 -0.41
CA SER A 151 -17.72 -19.12 -1.71
C SER A 151 -17.88 -17.60 -1.66
N PRO A 152 -17.78 -16.91 -2.81
CA PRO A 152 -18.11 -15.50 -2.93
C PRO A 152 -19.55 -15.17 -2.49
N ALA A 153 -20.49 -16.10 -2.66
CA ALA A 153 -21.88 -15.92 -2.24
C ALA A 153 -22.01 -15.85 -0.71
N ASP A 154 -21.19 -16.60 0.04
CA ASP A 154 -21.15 -16.52 1.50
C ASP A 154 -20.72 -15.12 1.95
N ILE A 155 -19.68 -14.55 1.32
CA ILE A 155 -19.21 -13.18 1.59
C ILE A 155 -20.30 -12.15 1.30
N GLU A 156 -21.00 -12.27 0.17
CA GLU A 156 -22.07 -11.33 -0.21
C GLU A 156 -23.24 -11.39 0.77
N GLU A 157 -23.69 -12.59 1.14
CA GLU A 157 -24.76 -12.75 2.12
C GLU A 157 -24.32 -12.26 3.50
N GLY A 158 -23.09 -12.55 3.92
CA GLY A 158 -22.50 -12.04 5.15
C GLY A 158 -22.44 -10.50 5.19
N ALA A 159 -22.10 -9.86 4.05
CA ALA A 159 -22.14 -8.41 3.90
C ALA A 159 -23.57 -7.84 4.09
N LYS A 160 -24.60 -8.52 3.56
CA LYS A 160 -25.99 -8.13 3.77
C LYS A 160 -26.40 -8.28 5.24
N LYS A 161 -25.97 -9.35 5.91
CA LYS A 161 -26.24 -9.58 7.34
C LYS A 161 -25.59 -8.52 8.23
N VAL A 162 -24.33 -8.15 7.99
CA VAL A 162 -23.70 -7.09 8.78
C VAL A 162 -24.36 -5.72 8.54
N GLN A 163 -24.84 -5.43 7.33
CA GLN A 163 -25.64 -4.24 7.07
C GLN A 163 -26.99 -4.24 7.82
N GLN A 164 -27.66 -5.40 7.91
CA GLN A 164 -28.87 -5.55 8.72
C GLN A 164 -28.57 -5.35 10.21
N ALA A 165 -27.47 -5.93 10.72
CA ALA A 165 -27.01 -5.69 12.09
C ALA A 165 -26.74 -4.21 12.36
N GLN A 166 -26.07 -3.51 11.42
CA GLN A 166 -25.81 -2.07 11.52
C GLN A 166 -27.12 -1.26 11.59
N LYS A 167 -28.12 -1.60 10.75
CA LYS A 167 -29.46 -0.97 10.84
C LYS A 167 -30.11 -1.21 12.20
N HIS A 168 -29.97 -2.39 12.79
CA HIS A 168 -30.48 -2.65 14.14
C HIS A 168 -29.71 -1.85 15.20
N LEU A 169 -28.38 -1.76 15.10
CA LEU A 169 -27.53 -0.96 15.99
C LEU A 169 -27.90 0.53 15.96
N ASP A 170 -28.12 1.10 14.77
CA ASP A 170 -28.44 2.53 14.62
C ASP A 170 -29.82 2.90 15.16
N ASN A 171 -30.72 1.92 15.29
CA ASN A 171 -32.04 2.09 15.92
C ASN A 171 -32.01 1.90 17.44
N LEU A 172 -30.87 1.52 18.04
CA LEU A 172 -30.72 1.44 19.49
C LEU A 172 -30.39 2.82 20.07
N PRO A 173 -31.17 3.34 21.03
CA PRO A 173 -30.92 4.66 21.62
C PRO A 173 -29.69 4.64 22.54
N VAL A 174 -28.57 5.18 22.06
CA VAL A 174 -27.28 5.22 22.80
C VAL A 174 -27.39 5.87 24.18
N TRP A 175 -28.19 6.94 24.31
CA TRP A 175 -28.40 7.66 25.56
C TRP A 175 -29.13 6.84 26.64
N PHE A 176 -29.76 5.71 26.28
CA PHE A 176 -30.51 4.84 27.18
C PHE A 176 -29.60 3.84 27.92
N LEU A 177 -28.42 3.52 27.36
CA LEU A 177 -27.54 2.43 27.80
C LEU A 177 -26.79 2.70 29.12
N GLY A 178 -26.72 3.96 29.57
CA GLY A 178 -26.01 4.35 30.80
C GLY A 178 -26.90 4.61 32.03
N TYR A 179 -28.24 4.67 31.88
CA TYR A 179 -29.12 5.26 32.90
C TYR A 179 -30.29 4.38 33.38
N TYR A 180 -30.43 3.13 32.90
CA TYR A 180 -31.59 2.27 33.14
C TYR A 180 -31.24 0.88 33.68
N PRO A 181 -32.16 0.20 34.41
CA PRO A 181 -31.85 -1.02 35.13
C PRO A 181 -31.41 -2.17 34.19
N GLN A 182 -30.38 -2.89 34.62
CA GLN A 182 -29.74 -4.01 33.94
C GLN A 182 -30.60 -5.29 33.88
N SER A 183 -31.90 -5.19 34.08
CA SER A 183 -32.89 -6.24 33.92
C SER A 183 -34.29 -5.65 34.02
N TYR A 184 -35.19 -6.07 33.13
CA TYR A 184 -36.62 -5.83 33.26
C TYR A 184 -37.34 -7.17 33.36
N CYS A 185 -38.11 -7.35 34.43
CA CYS A 185 -38.87 -8.57 34.70
C CYS A 185 -40.36 -8.34 34.43
N ARG A 186 -41.01 -9.31 33.79
CA ARG A 186 -42.47 -9.50 33.86
C ARG A 186 -42.78 -10.80 34.61
N TRP A 187 -44.06 -11.05 34.87
CA TRP A 187 -44.61 -12.14 35.68
C TRP A 187 -44.16 -13.57 35.32
N PHE A 188 -43.57 -13.80 34.12
CA PHE A 188 -43.08 -15.11 33.67
C PHE A 188 -41.63 -15.11 33.15
N GLY A 189 -40.80 -14.10 33.48
CA GLY A 189 -39.36 -14.14 33.18
C GLY A 189 -38.68 -12.77 33.13
N CYS A 190 -37.39 -12.76 33.44
CA CYS A 190 -36.50 -11.61 33.29
C CYS A 190 -35.60 -11.83 32.07
N SER A 191 -35.53 -10.88 31.14
CA SER A 191 -34.40 -10.81 30.23
C SER A 191 -34.20 -9.39 29.72
N TRP A 192 -33.08 -8.78 30.12
CA TRP A 192 -32.36 -7.76 29.36
C TRP A 192 -31.03 -7.41 30.04
N ARG A 193 -29.88 -7.63 29.39
CA ARG A 193 -28.59 -6.99 29.71
C ARG A 193 -27.93 -6.64 28.38
N PHE A 194 -28.01 -5.36 28.02
CA PHE A 194 -27.25 -4.77 26.93
C PHE A 194 -26.59 -3.50 27.47
N THR A 195 -25.30 -3.58 27.75
CA THR A 195 -24.51 -2.49 28.33
C THR A 195 -23.97 -1.55 27.25
N VAL A 196 -23.43 -0.40 27.66
CA VAL A 196 -22.66 0.48 26.76
C VAL A 196 -21.50 -0.29 26.13
N ASP A 197 -20.81 -1.12 26.91
CA ASP A 197 -19.66 -1.92 26.47
C ASP A 197 -20.08 -2.96 25.41
N GLU A 198 -21.22 -3.64 25.60
CA GLU A 198 -21.74 -4.60 24.62
C GLU A 198 -22.19 -3.90 23.32
N PHE A 199 -22.74 -2.68 23.41
CA PHE A 199 -23.07 -1.88 22.23
C PHE A 199 -21.83 -1.45 21.46
N GLU A 200 -20.81 -0.97 22.17
CA GLU A 200 -19.54 -0.58 21.55
C GLU A 200 -18.86 -1.79 20.91
N ALA A 201 -18.80 -2.93 21.62
CA ALA A 201 -18.26 -4.18 21.10
C ALA A 201 -19.02 -4.65 19.84
N ALA A 202 -20.36 -4.62 19.86
CA ALA A 202 -21.18 -4.98 18.71
C ALA A 202 -20.94 -4.04 17.50
N ARG A 203 -20.75 -2.74 17.73
CA ARG A 203 -20.38 -1.79 16.67
C ARG A 203 -18.99 -2.05 16.12
N GLN A 204 -18.00 -2.29 16.97
CA GLN A 204 -16.64 -2.62 16.55
C GLN A 204 -16.63 -3.94 15.75
N GLN A 205 -17.39 -4.94 16.18
CA GLN A 205 -17.55 -6.20 15.45
C GLN A 205 -18.22 -6.00 14.10
N ALA A 206 -19.31 -5.22 14.03
CA ALA A 206 -19.96 -4.88 12.77
C ALA A 206 -19.00 -4.19 11.79
N ALA A 207 -18.24 -3.20 12.28
CA ALA A 207 -17.24 -2.51 11.47
C ALA A 207 -16.14 -3.46 10.97
N ARG A 208 -15.65 -4.35 11.83
CA ARG A 208 -14.63 -5.36 11.47
C ARG A 208 -15.13 -6.30 10.39
N ILE A 209 -16.31 -6.91 10.58
CA ILE A 209 -16.89 -7.87 9.63
C ILE A 209 -17.15 -7.17 8.29
N ASN A 210 -17.66 -5.94 8.31
CA ASN A 210 -17.91 -5.17 7.11
C ASN A 210 -16.60 -4.83 6.36
N ALA A 211 -15.53 -4.50 7.08
CA ALA A 211 -14.22 -4.25 6.48
C ALA A 211 -13.64 -5.51 5.81
N ILE A 212 -13.75 -6.67 6.47
CA ILE A 212 -13.32 -7.97 5.91
C ILE A 212 -14.15 -8.29 4.66
N ALA A 213 -15.47 -8.22 4.74
CA ALA A 213 -16.36 -8.50 3.61
C ALA A 213 -16.08 -7.57 2.41
N PHE A 214 -15.81 -6.29 2.66
CA PHE A 214 -15.43 -5.33 1.63
C PHE A 214 -14.08 -5.68 0.99
N GLN A 215 -13.08 -6.03 1.80
CA GLN A 215 -11.77 -6.46 1.31
C GLN A 215 -11.88 -7.73 0.44
N ASP A 216 -12.65 -8.72 0.90
CA ASP A 216 -12.90 -9.96 0.14
C ASP A 216 -13.60 -9.68 -1.18
N GLN A 217 -14.65 -8.85 -1.19
CA GLN A 217 -15.35 -8.47 -2.42
C GLN A 217 -14.44 -7.78 -3.43
N ASN A 218 -13.61 -6.84 -2.96
CA ASN A 218 -12.66 -6.14 -3.83
C ASN A 218 -11.61 -7.11 -4.42
N ALA A 219 -11.19 -8.11 -3.65
CA ALA A 219 -10.21 -9.10 -4.08
C ALA A 219 -10.72 -10.10 -5.13
N LEU A 220 -12.05 -10.23 -5.31
CA LEU A 220 -12.62 -11.06 -6.38
C LEU A 220 -12.33 -10.52 -7.79
N THR A 221 -12.21 -9.19 -7.94
CA THR A 221 -11.90 -8.57 -9.23
C THR A 221 -10.50 -8.95 -9.74
N PRO A 222 -9.40 -8.73 -8.99
CA PRO A 222 -8.07 -9.14 -9.42
C PRO A 222 -7.94 -10.66 -9.55
N LEU A 223 -8.69 -11.47 -8.76
CA LEU A 223 -8.77 -12.92 -8.97
C LEU A 223 -9.30 -13.25 -10.38
N ASN A 224 -10.47 -12.73 -10.73
CA ASN A 224 -11.09 -13.01 -12.02
C ASN A 224 -10.25 -12.47 -13.18
N GLN A 225 -9.66 -11.29 -13.03
CA GLN A 225 -8.77 -10.70 -14.04
C GLN A 225 -7.49 -11.52 -14.23
N GLY A 226 -6.83 -11.92 -13.14
CA GLY A 226 -5.62 -12.75 -13.20
C GLY A 226 -5.90 -14.12 -13.81
N GLU A 227 -7.00 -14.78 -13.43
CA GLU A 227 -7.40 -16.06 -14.03
C GLU A 227 -7.69 -15.92 -15.53
N LEU A 228 -8.42 -14.87 -15.93
CA LEU A 228 -8.68 -14.59 -17.34
C LEU A 228 -7.39 -14.29 -18.10
N ALA A 229 -6.47 -13.51 -17.53
CA ALA A 229 -5.18 -13.18 -18.12
C ALA A 229 -4.36 -14.44 -18.39
N VAL A 230 -4.27 -15.34 -17.40
CA VAL A 230 -3.61 -16.66 -17.55
C VAL A 230 -4.24 -17.48 -18.67
N GLN A 231 -5.58 -17.56 -18.72
CA GLN A 231 -6.29 -18.33 -19.76
C GLN A 231 -6.09 -17.75 -21.16
N LEU A 232 -6.16 -16.43 -21.31
CA LEU A 232 -5.93 -15.74 -22.57
C LEU A 232 -4.49 -15.92 -23.04
N ALA A 233 -3.51 -15.78 -22.15
CA ALA A 233 -2.11 -15.99 -22.45
C ALA A 233 -1.83 -17.44 -22.91
N LYS A 234 -2.44 -18.43 -22.25
CA LYS A 234 -2.36 -19.83 -22.69
C LYS A 234 -2.93 -20.03 -24.10
N LYS A 235 -4.10 -19.45 -24.38
CA LYS A 235 -4.69 -19.49 -25.73
C LYS A 235 -3.80 -18.81 -26.78
N GLN A 236 -3.21 -17.66 -26.46
CA GLN A 236 -2.27 -16.96 -27.34
C GLN A 236 -1.03 -17.82 -27.61
N TYR A 237 -0.49 -18.49 -26.58
CA TYR A 237 0.63 -19.40 -26.72
C TYR A 237 0.29 -20.57 -27.66
N ASP A 238 -0.86 -21.21 -27.47
CA ASP A 238 -1.31 -22.34 -28.29
C ASP A 238 -1.56 -21.95 -29.77
N GLN A 239 -1.99 -20.71 -30.02
CA GLN A 239 -2.27 -20.17 -31.35
C GLN A 239 -1.03 -19.58 -32.05
N ALA A 240 0.06 -19.35 -31.33
CA ALA A 240 1.25 -18.72 -31.87
C ALA A 240 2.01 -19.63 -32.84
N THR A 241 2.28 -19.11 -34.03
CA THR A 241 2.97 -19.84 -35.11
C THR A 241 4.48 -19.60 -35.13
N ASN A 242 4.96 -18.54 -34.48
CA ASN A 242 6.36 -18.17 -34.40
C ASN A 242 6.82 -18.02 -32.94
N THR A 243 8.13 -18.07 -32.73
CA THR A 243 8.74 -17.93 -31.40
C THR A 243 8.42 -16.61 -30.71
N GLN A 244 8.44 -15.48 -31.43
CA GLN A 244 8.25 -14.16 -30.83
C GLN A 244 6.87 -14.01 -30.19
N ASP A 245 5.83 -14.51 -30.84
CA ASP A 245 4.47 -14.46 -30.30
C ASP A 245 4.29 -15.45 -29.14
N ARG A 246 4.98 -16.60 -29.16
CA ARG A 246 5.02 -17.52 -28.00
C ARG A 246 5.69 -16.86 -26.80
N GLU A 247 6.80 -16.17 -26.98
CA GLU A 247 7.51 -15.46 -25.91
C GLU A 247 6.65 -14.34 -25.31
N LYS A 248 5.95 -13.57 -26.15
CA LYS A 248 4.97 -12.55 -25.68
C LYS A 248 3.83 -13.19 -24.88
N ALA A 249 3.33 -14.33 -25.32
CA ALA A 249 2.28 -15.06 -24.62
C ALA A 249 2.78 -15.59 -23.26
N VAL A 250 4.00 -16.15 -23.20
CA VAL A 250 4.64 -16.56 -21.94
C VAL A 250 4.82 -15.37 -21.00
N ALA A 251 5.25 -14.21 -21.50
CA ALA A 251 5.36 -12.99 -20.68
C ALA A 251 3.99 -12.53 -20.13
N SER A 252 2.95 -12.57 -20.97
CA SER A 252 1.57 -12.25 -20.55
C SER A 252 1.04 -13.26 -19.53
N TRP A 253 1.44 -14.52 -19.63
CA TRP A 253 1.09 -15.57 -18.68
C TRP A 253 1.75 -15.30 -17.32
N GLN A 254 3.04 -14.95 -17.30
CA GLN A 254 3.74 -14.56 -16.07
C GLN A 254 3.03 -13.38 -15.39
N ALA A 255 2.69 -12.34 -16.13
CA ALA A 255 1.96 -11.19 -15.59
C ALA A 255 0.60 -11.58 -14.96
N GLY A 256 -0.13 -12.53 -15.58
CA GLY A 256 -1.36 -13.07 -15.01
C GLY A 256 -1.13 -13.87 -13.72
N ILE A 257 -0.02 -14.61 -13.63
CA ILE A 257 0.40 -15.31 -12.40
C ILE A 257 0.76 -14.30 -11.31
N ASP A 258 1.55 -13.27 -11.63
CA ASP A 258 1.96 -12.22 -10.69
C ASP A 258 0.74 -11.49 -10.11
N GLN A 259 -0.24 -11.15 -10.96
CA GLN A 259 -1.49 -10.53 -10.52
C GLN A 259 -2.26 -11.41 -9.51
N LEU A 260 -2.22 -12.74 -9.66
CA LEU A 260 -2.84 -13.66 -8.71
C LEU A 260 -2.05 -13.78 -7.39
N GLU A 261 -0.74 -13.56 -7.42
CA GLU A 261 0.12 -13.59 -6.23
C GLU A 261 0.04 -12.31 -5.40
N GLU A 262 -0.26 -11.18 -6.03
CA GLU A 262 -0.45 -9.88 -5.36
C GLU A 262 -1.77 -9.77 -4.60
N ILE A 263 -2.69 -10.74 -4.75
CA ILE A 263 -3.99 -10.72 -4.05
C ILE A 263 -3.76 -10.83 -2.54
N PRO A 264 -4.37 -9.96 -1.70
CA PRO A 264 -4.16 -9.95 -0.26
C PRO A 264 -4.41 -11.32 0.40
N SER A 265 -3.41 -11.84 1.11
CA SER A 265 -3.34 -13.23 1.60
C SER A 265 -4.48 -13.67 2.51
N GLU A 266 -5.10 -12.74 3.24
CA GLU A 266 -6.19 -13.02 4.19
C GLU A 266 -7.52 -13.32 3.49
N THR A 267 -7.65 -12.99 2.21
CA THR A 267 -8.91 -13.08 1.46
C THR A 267 -9.21 -14.50 0.97
N LEU A 268 -10.49 -14.83 0.81
CA LEU A 268 -10.97 -16.02 0.11
C LEU A 268 -10.42 -16.08 -1.33
N ALA A 269 -10.29 -14.91 -1.97
CA ALA A 269 -9.75 -14.80 -3.31
C ALA A 269 -8.30 -15.29 -3.38
N ALA A 270 -7.44 -14.90 -2.43
CA ALA A 270 -6.06 -15.38 -2.36
C ALA A 270 -5.98 -16.88 -2.08
N LYS A 271 -6.84 -17.43 -1.21
CA LYS A 271 -6.92 -18.89 -0.98
C LYS A 271 -7.28 -19.64 -2.26
N THR A 272 -8.24 -19.11 -3.01
CA THR A 272 -8.67 -19.64 -4.31
C THR A 272 -7.53 -19.59 -5.31
N ALA A 273 -6.89 -18.42 -5.47
CA ALA A 273 -5.74 -18.23 -6.34
C ALA A 273 -4.61 -19.21 -6.00
N LYS A 274 -4.23 -19.33 -4.73
CA LYS A 274 -3.16 -20.24 -4.26
C LYS A 274 -3.44 -21.70 -4.62
N SER A 275 -4.69 -22.14 -4.56
CA SER A 275 -5.08 -23.51 -4.94
C SER A 275 -4.84 -23.79 -6.43
N LYS A 276 -5.04 -22.77 -7.29
CA LYS A 276 -4.88 -22.86 -8.76
C LYS A 276 -3.46 -22.55 -9.23
N LEU A 277 -2.73 -21.69 -8.53
CA LEU A 277 -1.39 -21.23 -8.88
C LEU A 277 -0.40 -22.39 -9.08
N ARG A 278 -0.53 -23.49 -8.32
CA ARG A 278 0.31 -24.67 -8.53
C ARG A 278 0.18 -25.23 -9.95
N ALA A 279 -1.04 -25.33 -10.47
CA ALA A 279 -1.30 -25.82 -11.82
C ALA A 279 -0.84 -24.78 -12.86
N TYR A 280 -1.12 -23.50 -12.64
CA TYR A 280 -0.70 -22.42 -13.55
C TYR A 280 0.83 -22.32 -13.67
N LYS A 281 1.57 -22.37 -12.57
CA LYS A 281 3.03 -22.35 -12.58
C LYS A 281 3.62 -23.55 -13.31
N ARG A 282 3.10 -24.75 -13.06
CA ARG A 282 3.54 -25.96 -13.77
C ARG A 282 3.33 -25.82 -15.28
N ASP A 283 2.13 -25.42 -15.69
CA ASP A 283 1.78 -25.26 -17.11
C ASP A 283 2.63 -24.15 -17.76
N PHE A 284 2.84 -23.03 -17.05
CA PHE A 284 3.71 -21.93 -17.46
C PHE A 284 5.16 -22.40 -17.69
N GLU A 285 5.74 -23.13 -16.75
CA GLU A 285 7.12 -23.64 -16.89
C GLU A 285 7.25 -24.59 -18.09
N ASN A 286 6.25 -25.45 -18.31
CA ASN A 286 6.21 -26.31 -19.48
C ASN A 286 6.12 -25.53 -20.80
N ALA A 287 5.30 -24.47 -20.85
CA ALA A 287 5.18 -23.59 -22.01
C ALA A 287 6.47 -22.80 -22.26
N ARG A 288 7.06 -22.22 -21.22
CA ARG A 288 8.33 -21.49 -21.28
C ARG A 288 9.45 -22.37 -21.84
N ILE A 289 9.61 -23.58 -21.30
CA ILE A 289 10.66 -24.51 -21.75
C ILE A 289 10.35 -25.07 -23.15
N GLY A 290 9.08 -25.32 -23.45
CA GLY A 290 8.65 -25.65 -24.79
C GLY A 290 9.02 -24.58 -25.82
N SER A 291 8.88 -23.30 -25.45
CA SER A 291 9.23 -22.18 -26.32
C SER A 291 10.73 -22.16 -26.68
N PHE A 292 11.63 -22.50 -25.76
CA PHE A 292 13.07 -22.58 -26.03
C PHE A 292 13.41 -23.66 -27.06
N ILE A 293 12.80 -24.83 -26.93
CA ILE A 293 13.01 -25.95 -27.85
C ILE A 293 12.46 -25.59 -29.24
N THR A 294 11.27 -25.00 -29.32
CA THR A 294 10.69 -24.59 -30.61
C THR A 294 11.50 -23.46 -31.25
N ALA A 295 11.99 -22.50 -30.48
CA ALA A 295 12.89 -21.45 -30.98
C ALA A 295 14.15 -22.04 -31.60
N ALA A 296 14.77 -23.01 -30.92
CA ALA A 296 15.94 -23.70 -31.43
C ALA A 296 15.66 -24.43 -32.76
N GLN A 297 14.50 -25.07 -32.87
CA GLN A 297 14.07 -25.73 -34.12
C GLN A 297 13.78 -24.73 -35.25
N GLU A 298 13.20 -23.56 -34.95
CA GLU A 298 12.99 -22.50 -35.93
C GLU A 298 14.32 -21.94 -36.46
N PHE A 299 15.31 -21.72 -35.58
CA PHE A 299 16.66 -21.35 -35.97
C PHE A 299 17.34 -22.43 -36.82
N ASP A 300 17.16 -23.71 -36.47
CA ASP A 300 17.66 -24.83 -37.27
C ASP A 300 17.07 -24.83 -38.68
N LEU A 301 15.75 -24.70 -38.80
CA LEU A 301 15.07 -24.62 -40.11
C LEU A 301 15.55 -23.42 -40.93
N ALA A 302 15.80 -22.27 -40.29
CA ALA A 302 16.35 -21.10 -40.98
C ALA A 302 17.79 -21.34 -41.45
N ALA A 303 18.62 -21.96 -40.62
CA ALA A 303 20.01 -22.30 -40.94
C ALA A 303 20.09 -23.29 -42.11
N GLU A 304 19.26 -24.33 -42.08
CA GLU A 304 19.20 -25.37 -43.12
C GLU A 304 18.87 -24.81 -44.51
N LYS A 305 18.05 -23.76 -44.58
CA LYS A 305 17.69 -23.10 -45.85
C LYS A 305 18.86 -22.32 -46.46
N ILE A 306 19.74 -21.76 -45.63
CA ILE A 306 20.81 -20.86 -46.09
C ILE A 306 22.20 -21.48 -46.03
N LYS A 307 22.36 -22.68 -45.46
CA LYS A 307 23.68 -23.31 -45.25
C LYS A 307 24.53 -23.45 -46.51
N GLN A 308 23.91 -23.65 -47.67
CA GLN A 308 24.62 -23.82 -48.95
C GLN A 308 25.08 -22.50 -49.56
N THR A 309 24.34 -21.40 -49.32
CA THR A 309 24.60 -20.09 -49.92
C THR A 309 25.30 -19.13 -48.96
N GLN A 310 25.10 -19.32 -47.65
CA GLN A 310 25.63 -18.50 -46.56
C GLN A 310 25.99 -19.38 -45.34
N PRO A 311 27.07 -20.18 -45.42
CA PRO A 311 27.44 -21.14 -44.37
C PRO A 311 27.75 -20.46 -43.02
N GLN A 312 28.32 -19.25 -43.03
CA GLN A 312 28.59 -18.47 -41.82
C GLN A 312 27.30 -18.05 -41.11
N THR A 313 26.32 -17.52 -41.86
CA THR A 313 25.01 -17.14 -41.32
C THR A 313 24.27 -18.37 -40.77
N ALA A 314 24.37 -19.53 -41.42
CA ALA A 314 23.81 -20.78 -40.92
C ALA A 314 24.45 -21.23 -39.59
N SER A 315 25.78 -21.14 -39.49
CA SER A 315 26.51 -21.45 -38.24
C SER A 315 26.07 -20.54 -37.09
N GLN A 316 25.88 -19.24 -37.35
CA GLN A 316 25.37 -18.29 -36.35
C GLN A 316 23.95 -18.64 -35.88
N LEU A 317 23.05 -19.05 -36.79
CA LEU A 317 21.69 -19.48 -36.44
C LEU A 317 21.71 -20.74 -35.57
N TRP A 318 22.55 -21.74 -35.88
CA TRP A 318 22.71 -22.91 -35.00
C TRP A 318 23.32 -22.56 -33.64
N GLN A 319 24.20 -21.56 -33.57
CA GLN A 319 24.70 -21.06 -32.29
C GLN A 319 23.58 -20.39 -31.46
N GLN A 320 22.67 -19.65 -32.11
CA GLN A 320 21.48 -19.10 -31.46
C GLN A 320 20.55 -20.23 -30.96
N ALA A 321 20.39 -21.30 -31.74
CA ALA A 321 19.65 -22.50 -31.32
C ALA A 321 20.27 -23.14 -30.07
N ILE A 322 21.59 -23.32 -30.04
CA ILE A 322 22.31 -23.85 -28.86
C ILE A 322 22.09 -22.98 -27.64
N ASN A 323 22.14 -21.65 -27.78
CA ASN A 323 21.91 -20.72 -26.68
C ASN A 323 20.53 -20.91 -26.06
N ARG A 324 19.47 -21.04 -26.88
CA ARG A 324 18.11 -21.31 -26.39
C ARG A 324 17.99 -22.66 -25.69
N ILE A 325 18.63 -23.70 -26.23
CA ILE A 325 18.64 -25.03 -25.63
C ILE A 325 19.34 -25.04 -24.26
N ASN A 326 20.39 -24.24 -24.08
CA ASN A 326 21.08 -24.10 -22.79
C ASN A 326 20.25 -23.41 -21.70
N GLU A 327 19.14 -22.75 -22.05
CA GLU A 327 18.19 -22.17 -21.07
C GLU A 327 17.26 -23.23 -20.45
N VAL A 328 17.27 -24.48 -20.96
CA VAL A 328 16.44 -25.57 -20.43
C VAL A 328 17.03 -26.10 -19.11
N PRO A 329 16.32 -26.03 -17.97
CA PRO A 329 16.80 -26.51 -16.68
C PRO A 329 17.05 -28.02 -16.63
N LEU A 330 18.04 -28.44 -15.82
CA LEU A 330 18.43 -29.84 -15.60
C LEU A 330 17.27 -30.71 -15.08
N GLU A 331 16.42 -30.14 -14.23
CA GLU A 331 15.31 -30.82 -13.58
C GLU A 331 14.09 -30.97 -14.50
N ASN A 332 14.09 -30.36 -15.69
CA ASN A 332 12.96 -30.42 -16.58
C ASN A 332 12.87 -31.79 -17.29
N PRO A 333 11.67 -32.40 -17.42
CA PRO A 333 11.51 -33.67 -18.14
C PRO A 333 11.99 -33.67 -19.60
N ARG A 334 12.06 -32.49 -20.24
CA ARG A 334 12.54 -32.32 -21.63
C ARG A 334 14.04 -32.05 -21.74
N TYR A 335 14.78 -32.06 -20.64
CA TYR A 335 16.23 -31.82 -20.67
C TYR A 335 16.99 -32.82 -21.58
N LEU A 336 16.59 -34.09 -21.58
CA LEU A 336 17.21 -35.10 -22.45
C LEU A 336 16.94 -34.85 -23.94
N GLU A 337 15.78 -34.29 -24.28
CA GLU A 337 15.46 -33.86 -25.65
C GLU A 337 16.35 -32.69 -26.05
N ALA A 338 16.50 -31.71 -25.16
CA ALA A 338 17.34 -30.53 -25.33
C ALA A 338 18.82 -30.92 -25.56
N GLN A 339 19.37 -31.84 -24.75
CA GLN A 339 20.73 -32.39 -24.89
C GLN A 339 20.98 -33.05 -26.25
N LYS A 340 20.01 -33.80 -26.78
CA LYS A 340 20.12 -34.42 -28.11
C LYS A 340 20.20 -33.36 -29.22
N LEU A 341 19.38 -32.32 -29.12
CA LEU A 341 19.40 -31.19 -30.06
C LEU A 341 20.73 -30.43 -29.99
N LEU A 342 21.26 -30.20 -28.79
CA LEU A 342 22.57 -29.56 -28.59
C LEU A 342 23.69 -30.31 -29.31
N ALA A 343 23.79 -31.63 -29.12
CA ALA A 343 24.80 -32.45 -29.78
C ALA A 343 24.65 -32.44 -31.31
N MET A 344 23.41 -32.44 -31.80
CA MET A 344 23.10 -32.35 -33.23
C MET A 344 23.59 -31.02 -33.83
N TYR A 345 23.27 -29.89 -33.20
CA TYR A 345 23.67 -28.57 -33.72
C TYR A 345 25.19 -28.36 -33.66
N GLN A 346 25.85 -28.85 -32.62
CA GLN A 346 27.31 -28.84 -32.54
C GLN A 346 27.96 -29.60 -33.70
N SER A 347 27.42 -30.76 -34.07
CA SER A 347 27.88 -31.54 -35.22
C SER A 347 27.65 -30.80 -36.55
N LYS A 348 26.48 -30.16 -36.73
CA LYS A 348 26.17 -29.37 -37.93
C LYS A 348 27.15 -28.20 -38.13
N ILE A 349 27.51 -27.50 -37.06
CA ILE A 349 28.51 -26.42 -37.11
C ILE A 349 29.90 -26.96 -37.52
N GLN A 350 30.32 -28.10 -36.96
CA GLN A 350 31.61 -28.71 -37.29
C GLN A 350 31.74 -29.13 -38.76
N GLY A 351 30.62 -29.45 -39.42
CA GLY A 351 30.61 -29.87 -40.83
C GLY A 351 30.70 -28.72 -41.86
N LEU A 352 30.61 -27.44 -41.45
CA LEU A 352 30.52 -26.29 -42.37
C LEU A 352 31.81 -25.46 -42.55
N VAL A 353 32.89 -25.71 -41.79
CA VAL A 353 34.05 -24.79 -41.74
C VAL A 353 35.35 -25.48 -42.15
N ASP A 354 36.32 -24.72 -42.67
CA ASP A 354 37.73 -25.16 -42.68
C ASP A 354 38.10 -25.55 -41.23
N PRO A 355 38.46 -26.82 -40.98
CA PRO A 355 38.56 -27.34 -39.63
C PRO A 355 39.68 -26.69 -38.81
N LYS A 356 40.51 -25.82 -39.38
CA LYS A 356 41.58 -25.14 -38.64
C LYS A 356 41.16 -23.78 -38.08
N SER A 357 40.64 -22.86 -38.89
CA SER A 357 40.23 -21.51 -38.44
C SER A 357 39.09 -21.57 -37.42
N SER A 358 38.09 -22.42 -37.66
CA SER A 358 36.98 -22.67 -36.72
C SER A 358 37.44 -23.17 -35.36
N LYS A 359 38.38 -24.12 -35.33
CA LYS A 359 38.93 -24.66 -34.08
C LYS A 359 39.69 -23.60 -33.29
N LEU A 360 40.42 -22.72 -33.97
CA LEU A 360 41.10 -21.58 -33.34
C LEU A 360 40.10 -20.60 -32.71
N ILE A 361 39.04 -20.22 -33.44
CA ILE A 361 37.99 -19.31 -32.91
C ILE A 361 37.24 -19.97 -31.74
N ALA A 362 36.89 -21.25 -31.84
CA ALA A 362 36.20 -21.96 -30.78
C ALA A 362 37.07 -22.07 -29.52
N GLY A 363 38.36 -22.42 -29.68
CA GLY A 363 39.34 -22.46 -28.59
C GLY A 363 39.52 -21.08 -27.94
N ALA A 364 39.61 -20.02 -28.75
CA ALA A 364 39.68 -18.65 -28.26
C ALA A 364 38.47 -18.28 -27.39
N LYS A 365 37.26 -18.58 -27.86
CA LYS A 365 36.00 -18.32 -27.11
C LYS A 365 35.97 -19.10 -25.79
N GLN A 366 36.46 -20.34 -25.75
CA GLN A 366 36.53 -21.13 -24.51
C GLN A 366 37.49 -20.51 -23.48
N PHE A 367 38.69 -20.09 -23.89
CA PHE A 367 39.63 -19.43 -23.00
C PHE A 367 39.09 -18.09 -22.47
N ALA A 368 38.47 -17.30 -23.34
CA ALA A 368 37.83 -16.04 -22.97
C ALA A 368 36.68 -16.23 -21.97
N GLN A 369 35.83 -17.25 -22.19
CA GLN A 369 34.74 -17.60 -21.26
C GLN A 369 35.29 -18.02 -19.89
N ALA A 370 36.32 -18.87 -19.86
CA ALA A 370 36.97 -19.26 -18.62
C ALA A 370 37.59 -18.04 -17.91
N ALA A 371 38.25 -17.15 -18.64
CA ALA A 371 38.81 -15.91 -18.08
C ALA A 371 37.73 -15.02 -17.46
N ALA A 372 36.61 -14.81 -18.18
CA ALA A 372 35.49 -14.02 -17.70
C ALA A 372 34.84 -14.62 -16.45
N GLN A 373 34.63 -15.95 -16.43
CA GLN A 373 34.05 -16.65 -15.29
C GLN A 373 34.93 -16.54 -14.04
N VAL A 374 36.24 -16.77 -14.17
CA VAL A 374 37.19 -16.72 -13.04
C VAL A 374 37.42 -15.28 -12.55
N SER A 375 37.17 -14.28 -13.41
CA SER A 375 37.25 -12.85 -13.06
C SER A 375 36.12 -12.35 -12.17
N GLN A 376 35.00 -13.08 -12.08
CA GLN A 376 33.85 -12.65 -11.28
C GLN A 376 34.19 -12.56 -9.79
N ASN A 377 33.49 -11.67 -9.08
CA ASN A 377 33.59 -11.47 -7.63
C ASN A 377 35.00 -11.08 -7.13
N PRO A 378 35.60 -9.98 -7.63
CA PRO A 378 36.80 -9.40 -7.02
C PRO A 378 36.53 -8.90 -5.57
N PRO A 379 37.55 -8.69 -4.73
CA PRO A 379 38.98 -8.70 -5.05
C PRO A 379 39.56 -10.11 -5.21
N HIS A 380 40.54 -10.25 -6.12
CA HIS A 380 41.31 -11.49 -6.27
C HIS A 380 42.78 -11.25 -5.91
N THR A 381 43.46 -12.30 -5.44
CA THR A 381 44.92 -12.29 -5.22
C THR A 381 45.69 -12.06 -6.52
N ALA A 382 46.90 -11.52 -6.44
CA ALA A 382 47.79 -11.33 -7.60
C ALA A 382 47.93 -12.60 -8.46
N THR A 383 48.18 -13.76 -7.84
CA THR A 383 48.30 -15.05 -8.55
C THR A 383 47.06 -15.41 -9.36
N LYS A 384 45.86 -15.08 -8.86
CA LYS A 384 44.61 -15.34 -9.57
C LYS A 384 44.40 -14.35 -10.71
N TRP A 385 44.77 -13.07 -10.55
CA TRP A 385 44.78 -12.12 -11.66
C TRP A 385 45.76 -12.52 -12.78
N GLU A 386 46.95 -13.02 -12.44
CA GLU A 386 47.89 -13.57 -13.41
C GLU A 386 47.31 -14.77 -14.18
N GLN A 387 46.60 -15.67 -13.50
CA GLN A 387 45.93 -16.80 -14.15
C GLN A 387 44.86 -16.32 -15.13
N ILE A 388 44.08 -15.31 -14.77
CA ILE A 388 43.08 -14.70 -15.65
C ILE A 388 43.77 -14.05 -16.86
N ALA A 389 44.85 -13.29 -16.65
CA ALA A 389 45.62 -12.68 -17.73
C ALA A 389 46.15 -13.74 -18.71
N LYS A 390 46.67 -14.87 -18.18
CA LYS A 390 47.11 -16.02 -19.00
C LYS A 390 45.99 -16.63 -19.83
N LEU A 391 44.76 -16.68 -19.31
CA LEU A 391 43.60 -17.17 -20.08
C LEU A 391 43.23 -16.22 -21.21
N TRP A 392 43.21 -14.90 -20.96
CA TRP A 392 42.99 -13.91 -22.02
C TRP A 392 44.09 -13.93 -23.08
N SER A 393 45.35 -14.01 -22.69
CA SER A 393 46.49 -14.17 -23.61
C SER A 393 46.35 -15.43 -24.47
N LYS A 394 46.00 -16.59 -23.89
CA LYS A 394 45.73 -17.79 -24.69
C LYS A 394 44.58 -17.61 -25.68
N ALA A 395 43.53 -16.89 -25.31
CA ALA A 395 42.43 -16.60 -26.22
C ALA A 395 42.88 -15.73 -27.41
N ILE A 396 43.71 -14.73 -27.14
CA ILE A 396 44.33 -13.83 -28.12
C ILE A 396 45.24 -14.62 -29.07
N ASP A 397 46.14 -15.45 -28.53
CA ASP A 397 47.09 -16.26 -29.31
C ASP A 397 46.36 -17.16 -30.33
N GLN A 398 45.21 -17.74 -29.97
CA GLN A 398 44.42 -18.54 -30.90
C GLN A 398 43.91 -17.71 -32.08
N LEU A 399 43.46 -16.47 -31.84
CA LEU A 399 42.90 -15.59 -32.87
C LEU A 399 43.97 -14.99 -33.77
N GLU A 400 45.17 -14.71 -33.24
CA GLU A 400 46.30 -14.20 -34.04
C GLU A 400 46.82 -15.23 -35.05
N ASN A 401 46.56 -16.52 -34.82
CA ASN A 401 46.94 -17.61 -35.74
C ASN A 401 46.01 -17.75 -36.95
N ILE A 402 44.94 -16.95 -37.05
CA ILE A 402 43.98 -16.97 -38.15
C ILE A 402 44.51 -16.08 -39.28
N ARG A 403 44.63 -16.65 -40.47
CA ARG A 403 45.24 -15.98 -41.63
C ARG A 403 44.25 -15.02 -42.28
N VAL A 404 44.77 -14.01 -42.99
CA VAL A 404 43.94 -13.00 -43.66
C VAL A 404 43.07 -13.59 -44.77
N GLU A 405 43.49 -14.71 -45.35
CA GLU A 405 42.73 -15.45 -46.38
C GLU A 405 41.63 -16.35 -45.80
N ASP A 406 41.65 -16.60 -44.47
CA ASP A 406 40.62 -17.43 -43.83
C ASP A 406 39.26 -16.70 -43.89
N PRO A 407 38.17 -17.38 -44.29
CA PRO A 407 36.84 -16.76 -44.37
C PRO A 407 36.37 -16.10 -43.07
N ASP A 408 36.89 -16.54 -41.92
CA ASP A 408 36.52 -16.05 -40.59
C ASP A 408 37.47 -14.96 -40.03
N TYR A 409 38.44 -14.50 -40.83
CA TYR A 409 39.44 -13.52 -40.39
C TYR A 409 38.81 -12.24 -39.81
N VAL A 410 37.76 -11.72 -40.44
CA VAL A 410 37.10 -10.49 -39.97
C VAL A 410 36.42 -10.69 -38.62
N GLU A 411 35.83 -11.87 -38.36
CA GLU A 411 35.28 -12.20 -37.03
C GLU A 411 36.41 -12.31 -36.00
N ALA A 412 37.49 -13.00 -36.36
CA ALA A 412 38.66 -13.16 -35.50
C ALA A 412 39.26 -11.82 -35.07
N GLN A 413 39.41 -10.86 -36.00
CA GLN A 413 39.95 -9.54 -35.69
C GLN A 413 39.05 -8.73 -34.74
N LYS A 414 37.72 -8.85 -34.86
CA LYS A 414 36.77 -8.21 -33.92
C LYS A 414 36.91 -8.78 -32.51
N LEU A 415 37.01 -10.11 -32.39
CA LEU A 415 37.21 -10.77 -31.11
C LEU A 415 38.57 -10.42 -30.50
N LEU A 416 39.62 -10.37 -31.34
CA LEU A 416 40.98 -10.03 -30.93
C LEU A 416 41.02 -8.65 -30.25
N ALA A 417 40.43 -7.62 -30.86
CA ALA A 417 40.38 -6.28 -30.29
C ALA A 417 39.66 -6.23 -28.92
N SER A 418 38.54 -6.97 -28.79
CA SER A 418 37.80 -7.09 -27.53
C SER A 418 38.63 -7.78 -26.45
N TYR A 419 39.31 -8.87 -26.80
CA TYR A 419 40.10 -9.65 -25.86
C TYR A 419 41.36 -8.92 -25.42
N GLN A 420 42.02 -8.18 -26.31
CA GLN A 420 43.15 -7.30 -25.97
C GLN A 420 42.72 -6.21 -24.98
N THR A 421 41.54 -5.62 -25.18
CA THR A 421 40.96 -4.65 -24.23
C THR A 421 40.75 -5.28 -22.85
N ASN A 422 40.15 -6.48 -22.81
CA ASN A 422 39.92 -7.21 -21.55
C ASN A 422 41.23 -7.57 -20.84
N LEU A 423 42.25 -8.02 -21.58
CA LEU A 423 43.56 -8.32 -21.02
C LEU A 423 44.17 -7.07 -20.36
N GLY A 424 44.17 -5.91 -21.03
CA GLY A 424 44.70 -4.67 -20.46
C GLY A 424 43.98 -4.23 -19.17
N ILE A 425 42.67 -4.47 -19.08
CA ILE A 425 41.91 -4.24 -17.83
C ILE A 425 42.38 -5.17 -16.72
N ILE A 426 42.60 -6.46 -17.02
CA ILE A 426 43.07 -7.44 -16.04
C ILE A 426 44.50 -7.15 -15.59
N GLU A 427 45.39 -6.75 -16.49
CA GLU A 427 46.77 -6.35 -16.16
C GLU A 427 46.79 -5.11 -15.25
N THR A 428 45.93 -4.13 -15.51
CA THR A 428 45.76 -2.96 -14.64
C THR A 428 45.32 -3.36 -13.23
N ARG A 429 44.40 -4.34 -13.12
CA ARG A 429 43.94 -4.87 -11.82
C ARG A 429 45.03 -5.66 -11.09
N LEU A 430 45.78 -6.48 -11.82
CA LEU A 430 46.94 -7.20 -11.29
C LEU A 430 47.96 -6.22 -10.71
N GLN A 431 48.30 -5.16 -11.44
CA GLN A 431 49.24 -4.14 -10.97
C GLN A 431 48.72 -3.47 -9.70
N ALA A 432 47.45 -3.05 -9.69
CA ALA A 432 46.84 -2.43 -8.51
C ALA A 432 46.87 -3.33 -7.28
N GLU A 433 46.63 -4.64 -7.44
CA GLU A 433 46.70 -5.64 -6.38
C GLU A 433 48.14 -5.77 -5.85
N THR A 434 49.13 -5.94 -6.73
CA THR A 434 50.55 -6.09 -6.36
C THR A 434 51.07 -4.86 -5.63
N ASP A 435 50.77 -3.66 -6.12
CA ASP A 435 51.19 -2.40 -5.49
C ASP A 435 50.55 -2.21 -4.11
N SER A 436 49.28 -2.58 -3.98
CA SER A 436 48.54 -2.49 -2.71
C SER A 436 49.04 -3.50 -1.68
N GLN A 437 49.37 -4.72 -2.10
CA GLN A 437 50.01 -5.71 -1.23
C GLN A 437 51.40 -5.26 -0.77
N SER A 438 52.21 -4.70 -1.67
CA SER A 438 53.52 -4.14 -1.33
C SER A 438 53.39 -3.00 -0.31
N SER A 439 52.43 -2.10 -0.52
CA SER A 439 52.17 -0.97 0.39
C SER A 439 51.72 -1.43 1.77
N LEU A 440 50.83 -2.42 1.84
CA LEU A 440 50.40 -3.01 3.12
C LEU A 440 51.56 -3.71 3.85
N LYS A 441 52.42 -4.42 3.11
CA LYS A 441 53.61 -5.06 3.68
C LYS A 441 54.57 -4.03 4.27
N GLN A 442 54.88 -2.97 3.52
CA GLN A 442 55.77 -1.89 4.00
C GLN A 442 55.20 -1.19 5.23
N ALA A 443 53.89 -0.90 5.25
CA ALA A 443 53.23 -0.31 6.41
C ALA A 443 53.33 -1.24 7.64
N ASN A 444 53.14 -2.54 7.48
CA ASN A 444 53.30 -3.51 8.57
C ASN A 444 54.74 -3.59 9.09
N GLU A 445 55.74 -3.56 8.21
CA GLU A 445 57.16 -3.54 8.61
C GLU A 445 57.49 -2.28 9.42
N GLN A 446 56.97 -1.12 9.00
CA GLN A 446 57.10 0.14 9.75
C GLN A 446 56.42 0.05 11.13
N ILE A 447 55.19 -0.48 11.20
CA ILE A 447 54.47 -0.68 12.46
C ILE A 447 55.26 -1.59 13.40
N GLN A 448 55.80 -2.71 12.89
CA GLN A 448 56.60 -3.64 13.69
C GLN A 448 57.89 -2.99 14.21
N SER A 449 58.55 -2.16 13.39
CA SER A 449 59.73 -1.40 13.83
C SER A 449 59.42 -0.44 14.98
N ILE A 450 58.29 0.27 14.92
CA ILE A 450 57.83 1.16 16.00
C ILE A 450 57.52 0.37 17.28
N ILE A 451 56.90 -0.80 17.16
CA ILE A 451 56.58 -1.66 18.32
C ILE A 451 57.86 -2.19 18.97
N ALA A 452 58.85 -2.61 18.18
CA ALA A 452 60.10 -3.15 18.68
C ALA A 452 61.00 -2.09 19.32
N SER A 453 60.94 -0.84 18.85
CA SER A 453 61.76 0.27 19.33
C SER A 453 61.01 1.60 19.23
N PRO A 454 60.14 1.92 20.20
CA PRO A 454 59.31 3.12 20.17
C PRO A 454 60.16 4.39 20.30
N PRO A 455 59.99 5.40 19.41
CA PRO A 455 60.66 6.69 19.53
C PRO A 455 60.40 7.36 20.89
N SER A 456 61.46 7.89 21.50
CA SER A 456 61.35 8.63 22.77
C SER A 456 60.88 10.07 22.58
N ASP A 457 61.11 10.65 21.39
CA ASP A 457 60.63 11.98 21.01
C ASP A 457 59.20 11.91 20.45
N PRO A 458 58.23 12.65 21.05
CA PRO A 458 56.86 12.72 20.54
C PRO A 458 56.74 13.20 19.08
N GLN A 459 57.58 14.14 18.63
CA GLN A 459 57.50 14.65 17.26
C GLN A 459 57.94 13.58 16.25
N GLN A 460 59.04 12.89 16.54
CA GLN A 460 59.50 11.75 15.74
C GLN A 460 58.46 10.62 15.69
N PHE A 461 57.79 10.32 16.81
CA PHE A 461 56.70 9.34 16.84
C PHE A 461 55.55 9.73 15.90
N GLN A 462 55.06 10.97 15.99
CA GLN A 462 53.99 11.47 15.12
C GLN A 462 54.37 11.43 13.63
N ALA A 463 55.60 11.80 13.29
CA ALA A 463 56.09 11.76 11.91
C ALA A 463 56.12 10.33 11.33
N GLN A 464 56.54 9.33 12.13
CA GLN A 464 56.55 7.94 11.69
C GLN A 464 55.13 7.37 11.49
N ILE A 465 54.19 7.71 12.39
CA ILE A 465 52.78 7.31 12.21
C ILE A 465 52.17 7.99 10.98
N GLN A 466 52.50 9.26 10.71
CA GLN A 466 52.06 9.95 9.49
C GLN A 466 52.63 9.29 8.22
N GLY A 467 53.88 8.80 8.27
CA GLY A 467 54.48 8.01 7.19
C GLY A 467 53.69 6.73 6.88
N ILE A 468 53.29 6.00 7.93
CA ILE A 468 52.43 4.80 7.80
C ILE A 468 51.08 5.17 7.17
N ILE A 469 50.45 6.26 7.61
CA ILE A 469 49.20 6.76 7.02
C ILE A 469 49.37 7.07 5.53
N ASN A 470 50.45 7.75 5.16
CA ASN A 470 50.72 8.07 3.76
C ASN A 470 50.91 6.79 2.92
N GLN A 471 51.58 5.78 3.46
CA GLN A 471 51.73 4.49 2.80
C GLN A 471 50.41 3.73 2.67
N LEU A 472 49.59 3.71 3.71
CA LEU A 472 48.29 3.02 3.68
C LEU A 472 47.30 3.72 2.73
N ASN A 473 47.47 5.02 2.48
CA ASN A 473 46.63 5.79 1.53
C ASN A 473 46.85 5.39 0.07
N THR A 474 47.97 4.73 -0.28
CA THR A 474 48.21 4.28 -1.65
C THR A 474 47.49 2.97 -1.98
N ILE A 475 46.95 2.27 -0.97
CA ILE A 475 46.20 1.02 -1.12
C ILE A 475 44.87 1.31 -1.81
N LYS A 476 44.67 0.72 -3.00
CA LYS A 476 43.51 1.01 -3.84
C LYS A 476 42.27 0.22 -3.40
N PRO A 477 41.06 0.81 -3.49
CA PRO A 477 39.80 0.07 -3.36
C PRO A 477 39.71 -1.09 -4.35
N GLY A 478 39.10 -2.20 -3.94
CA GLY A 478 38.91 -3.38 -4.80
C GLY A 478 40.13 -4.31 -4.88
N THR A 479 41.13 -4.13 -4.01
CA THR A 479 42.26 -5.04 -3.79
C THR A 479 42.06 -5.88 -2.53
N THR A 480 42.76 -7.00 -2.40
CA THR A 480 42.67 -7.85 -1.19
C THR A 480 43.30 -7.17 0.05
N ALA A 481 44.25 -6.26 -0.16
CA ALA A 481 44.91 -5.50 0.90
C ALA A 481 44.03 -4.37 1.48
N TYR A 482 42.96 -3.97 0.78
CA TYR A 482 42.18 -2.79 1.12
C TYR A 482 41.50 -2.86 2.50
N PRO A 483 40.80 -3.95 2.90
CA PRO A 483 40.12 -3.99 4.20
C PRO A 483 41.09 -3.85 5.38
N GLU A 484 42.22 -4.56 5.35
CA GLU A 484 43.23 -4.46 6.40
C GLU A 484 43.95 -3.12 6.36
N GLY A 485 44.25 -2.59 5.16
CA GLY A 485 44.83 -1.25 5.02
C GLY A 485 43.97 -0.17 5.66
N GLN A 486 42.64 -0.22 5.46
CA GLN A 486 41.70 0.71 6.09
C GLN A 486 41.62 0.53 7.61
N ARG A 487 41.70 -0.71 8.10
CA ARG A 487 41.75 -0.98 9.55
C ARG A 487 42.99 -0.36 10.18
N LEU A 488 44.17 -0.61 9.61
CA LEU A 488 45.45 -0.06 10.09
C LEU A 488 45.46 1.46 9.99
N MET A 489 44.84 2.02 8.95
CA MET A 489 44.69 3.46 8.79
C MET A 489 43.92 4.08 9.95
N ALA A 490 42.75 3.50 10.29
CA ALA A 490 41.92 3.99 11.38
C ALA A 490 42.66 3.93 12.73
N LEU A 491 43.40 2.85 12.98
CA LEU A 491 44.23 2.69 14.18
C LEU A 491 45.36 3.74 14.25
N ALA A 492 46.06 3.96 13.13
CA ALA A 492 47.12 4.96 13.05
C ALA A 492 46.58 6.39 13.28
N GLN A 493 45.43 6.72 12.68
CA GLN A 493 44.76 8.01 12.89
C GLN A 493 44.29 8.20 14.33
N GLN A 494 43.79 7.14 14.98
CA GLN A 494 43.42 7.19 16.39
C GLN A 494 44.65 7.43 17.26
N ARG A 495 45.78 6.80 16.93
CA ARG A 495 47.04 6.95 17.67
C ARG A 495 47.65 8.35 17.57
N LEU A 496 47.43 9.08 16.46
CA LEU A 496 47.84 10.48 16.34
C LEU A 496 47.00 11.46 17.18
N LYS A 497 45.78 11.06 17.58
CA LYS A 497 44.88 11.90 18.38
C LYS A 497 45.09 11.74 19.89
N GLN A 498 45.82 10.70 20.30
CA GLN A 498 46.23 10.44 21.69
C GLN A 498 47.60 11.04 21.92
#